data_AF-A0A2T0RQX9-F1
#
_entry.id   AF-A0A2T0RQX9-F1
#
_cell.length_a   1.000
_cell.length_b   1.000
_cell.length_c   1.000
_cell.angle_alpha   90.00
_cell.angle_beta   90.00
_cell.angle_gamma   90.00
#
_symmetry.space_group_name_H-M   'P 1'
#
loop_
_entity.id
_entity.type
_entity.pdbx_description
1 polymer ?
#
loop_
_entity_poly.entity_id
_entity_poly.type
_entity_poly.pdbx_seq_one_letter_code
_entity_poly.pdbx_strand_id
1 'polypeptide(L)'
;MTYQLHIGDYTYSSWSLRGWLLFDRFGLPVRTSFVDFNKGSVASQMAALPPARTVPTLETADGTVIWDSLAIAEELASRHPEAGHWPSDPAARAIARSLAAEMHSGFMALRSDCPMNLRTAYSDAAPSEAVLADLKRLEEIWAFARDATQPKGPWLCGEYSAADAFFAPVAARIAGYSLPVSDRACAYVEAHLADPSFRRWRALGLVLGGHLSRYDQPHPTMAWPAVATLPARAVKNGPSVNAACIFSGKPVTHFAEVNGIVIGLCNPTCRDKVVADAAAWPAVCDLLGIN
;
A
#
# COMPACT_ATOMS: atom_id res chain seq x y z
N MET A 1 8.71 -0.40 21.80
CA MET A 1 8.36 0.87 21.14
C MET A 1 6.96 0.73 20.58
N THR A 2 6.05 1.64 20.87
CA THR A 2 4.69 1.57 20.30
C THR A 2 4.48 2.81 19.46
N TYR A 3 4.69 2.67 18.15
CA TYR A 3 4.30 3.68 17.19
C TYR A 3 2.77 3.65 17.00
N GLN A 4 2.17 4.83 16.83
CA GLN A 4 0.79 4.98 16.39
C GLN A 4 0.77 5.73 15.06
N LEU A 5 0.34 5.05 13.98
CA LEU A 5 0.21 5.62 12.66
C LEU A 5 -1.26 5.93 12.36
N HIS A 6 -1.56 7.21 12.20
CA HIS A 6 -2.86 7.71 11.77
C HIS A 6 -2.90 7.71 10.25
N ILE A 7 -3.84 6.97 9.67
CA ILE A 7 -4.03 6.83 8.22
C ILE A 7 -5.43 7.24 7.80
N GLY A 8 -5.57 7.65 6.55
CA GLY A 8 -6.86 7.82 5.89
C GLY A 8 -7.36 6.52 5.27
N ASP A 9 -8.30 6.66 4.35
CA ASP A 9 -8.92 5.52 3.67
C ASP A 9 -7.89 4.64 2.92
N TYR A 10 -7.93 3.33 3.16
CA TYR A 10 -7.04 2.35 2.52
C TYR A 10 -7.22 2.33 0.99
N THR A 11 -8.41 2.65 0.48
CA THR A 11 -8.67 2.65 -0.97
C THR A 11 -8.16 3.92 -1.65
N TYR A 12 -8.30 5.07 -0.99
CA TYR A 12 -8.19 6.38 -1.66
C TYR A 12 -7.00 7.23 -1.18
N SER A 13 -6.45 6.97 0.00
CA SER A 13 -5.35 7.76 0.55
C SER A 13 -3.99 7.27 0.05
N SER A 14 -3.54 7.82 -1.09
CA SER A 14 -2.22 7.50 -1.64
C SER A 14 -1.08 7.82 -0.67
N TRP A 15 -1.23 8.88 0.11
CA TRP A 15 -0.24 9.28 1.12
C TRP A 15 -0.16 8.27 2.26
N SER A 16 -1.30 7.76 2.72
CA SER A 16 -1.32 6.80 3.81
C SER A 16 -0.77 5.44 3.42
N LEU A 17 -0.96 5.01 2.16
CA LEU A 17 -0.30 3.82 1.63
C LEU A 17 1.22 3.93 1.77
N ARG A 18 1.82 5.06 1.38
CA ARG A 18 3.27 5.31 1.53
C ARG A 18 3.69 5.12 2.98
N GLY A 19 3.02 5.82 3.90
CA GLY A 19 3.34 5.78 5.33
C GLY A 19 3.22 4.39 5.94
N TRP A 20 2.19 3.63 5.56
CA TRP A 20 1.96 2.29 6.08
C TRP A 20 2.98 1.27 5.57
N LEU A 21 3.36 1.34 4.28
CA LEU A 21 4.39 0.47 3.71
C LEU A 21 5.75 0.63 4.40
N LEU A 22 6.08 1.82 4.90
CA LEU A 22 7.32 2.05 5.66
C LEU A 22 7.40 1.26 6.97
N PHE A 23 6.26 0.79 7.49
CA PHE A 23 6.22 -0.11 8.65
C PHE A 23 6.08 -1.56 8.22
N ASP A 24 5.02 -1.85 7.46
CA ASP A 24 4.64 -3.23 7.16
C ASP A 24 5.69 -3.94 6.29
N ARG A 25 6.30 -3.21 5.33
CA ARG A 25 7.30 -3.80 4.42
C ARG A 25 8.68 -3.96 5.03
N PHE A 26 8.97 -3.19 6.07
CA PHE A 26 10.23 -3.19 6.81
C PHE A 26 10.13 -3.93 8.16
N GLY A 27 9.00 -4.62 8.41
CA GLY A 27 8.82 -5.45 9.60
C GLY A 27 8.76 -4.67 10.92
N LEU A 28 8.44 -3.37 10.87
CA LEU A 28 8.35 -2.54 12.08
C LEU A 28 6.94 -2.61 12.68
N PRO A 29 6.80 -2.91 13.99
CA PRO A 29 5.50 -2.96 14.64
C PRO A 29 4.91 -1.56 14.80
N VAL A 30 3.65 -1.41 14.39
CA VAL A 30 2.89 -0.16 14.51
C VAL A 30 1.43 -0.43 14.82
N ARG A 31 0.82 0.42 15.64
CA ARG A 31 -0.63 0.47 15.80
C ARG A 31 -1.18 1.46 14.78
N THR A 32 -2.27 1.09 14.12
CA THR A 32 -2.87 1.92 13.09
C THR A 32 -4.22 2.44 13.55
N SER A 33 -4.47 3.74 13.36
CA SER A 33 -5.77 4.39 13.61
C SER A 33 -6.31 4.95 12.30
N PHE A 34 -7.62 4.86 12.15
CA PHE A 34 -8.31 5.23 10.93
C PHE A 34 -8.99 6.60 11.05
N VAL A 35 -8.64 7.52 10.15
CA VAL A 35 -9.28 8.82 9.98
C VAL A 35 -10.31 8.71 8.87
N ASP A 36 -11.59 8.79 9.24
CA ASP A 36 -12.71 8.56 8.33
C ASP A 36 -13.05 9.84 7.58
N PHE A 37 -12.81 9.86 6.27
CA PHE A 37 -13.02 11.04 5.44
C PHE A 37 -14.50 11.46 5.33
N ASN A 38 -15.46 10.66 5.78
CA ASN A 38 -16.88 11.04 5.82
C ASN A 38 -17.31 11.67 7.16
N LYS A 39 -16.52 11.53 8.23
CA LYS A 39 -16.86 12.06 9.56
C LYS A 39 -16.47 13.52 9.78
N GLY A 40 -15.65 14.08 8.90
CA GLY A 40 -15.19 15.47 8.98
C GLY A 40 -13.86 15.66 8.26
N SER A 41 -13.33 16.88 8.32
CA SER A 41 -11.99 17.14 7.77
C SER A 41 -10.92 16.34 8.52
N VAL A 42 -9.81 16.02 7.84
CA VAL A 42 -8.67 15.37 8.49
C VAL A 42 -8.14 16.25 9.63
N ALA A 43 -8.04 17.57 9.42
CA ALA A 43 -7.56 18.50 10.43
C ALA A 43 -8.41 18.48 11.71
N SER A 44 -9.74 18.46 11.61
CA SER A 44 -10.61 18.40 12.79
C SER A 44 -10.47 17.08 13.55
N GLN A 45 -10.27 15.97 12.84
CA GLN A 45 -10.08 14.65 13.47
C GLN A 45 -8.68 14.49 14.10
N MET A 46 -7.70 15.26 13.62
CA MET A 46 -6.31 15.25 14.12
C MET A 46 -6.03 16.34 15.16
N ALA A 47 -7.04 17.08 15.62
CA ALA A 47 -6.86 18.24 16.52
C ALA A 47 -6.16 17.92 17.85
N ALA A 48 -6.21 16.67 18.32
CA ALA A 48 -5.51 16.20 19.51
C ALA A 48 -3.99 15.98 19.32
N LEU A 49 -3.50 16.05 18.08
CA LEU A 49 -2.10 15.80 17.70
C LEU A 49 -1.50 17.01 16.97
N PRO A 50 -1.36 18.18 17.63
CA PRO A 50 -0.79 19.35 17.00
C PRO A 50 0.68 19.12 16.56
N PRO A 51 1.12 19.64 15.41
CA PRO A 51 0.40 20.47 14.44
C PRO A 51 -0.23 19.66 13.28
N ALA A 52 -0.45 18.36 13.44
CA ALA A 52 -0.92 17.49 12.36
C ALA A 52 -2.28 17.91 11.81
N ARG A 53 -2.37 17.98 10.48
CA ARG A 53 -3.60 18.31 9.74
C ARG A 53 -3.88 17.40 8.55
N THR A 54 -3.01 16.42 8.34
CA THR A 54 -2.95 15.52 7.20
C THR A 54 -2.69 14.09 7.68
N VAL A 55 -2.97 13.11 6.82
CA VAL A 55 -2.57 11.72 6.99
C VAL A 55 -1.65 11.31 5.84
N PRO A 56 -0.62 10.48 6.08
CA PRO A 56 -0.30 9.82 7.34
C PRO A 56 0.32 10.78 8.36
N THR A 57 0.08 10.51 9.64
CA THR A 57 0.77 11.14 10.77
C THR A 57 1.22 10.05 11.73
N LEU A 58 2.49 10.10 12.14
CA LEU A 58 3.08 9.19 13.10
C LEU A 58 3.18 9.86 14.46
N GLU A 59 2.73 9.17 15.50
CA GLU A 59 3.04 9.46 16.90
C GLU A 59 4.01 8.40 17.41
N THR A 60 5.14 8.85 17.95
CA THR A 60 6.17 7.99 18.53
C THR A 60 5.89 7.69 20.01
N ALA A 61 6.58 6.71 20.59
CA ALA A 61 6.36 6.31 21.97
C ALA A 61 6.70 7.41 23.00
N ASP A 62 7.59 8.34 22.65
CA ASP A 62 7.94 9.54 23.40
C ASP A 62 7.04 10.75 23.10
N GLY A 63 5.95 10.56 22.34
CA GLY A 63 4.96 11.59 22.04
C GLY A 63 5.35 12.55 20.91
N THR A 64 6.43 12.28 20.17
CA THR A 64 6.80 13.09 19.00
C THR A 64 5.80 12.84 17.88
N VAL A 65 5.22 13.92 17.35
CA VAL A 65 4.30 13.87 16.20
C VAL A 65 5.08 14.21 14.92
N ILE A 66 4.97 13.37 13.90
CA ILE A 66 5.63 13.53 12.59
C ILE A 66 4.55 13.47 11.51
N TRP A 67 4.28 14.59 10.85
CA TRP A 67 3.11 14.79 9.97
C TRP A 67 3.48 14.91 8.47
N ASP A 68 4.26 13.98 7.94
CA ASP A 68 4.54 13.89 6.51
C ASP A 68 5.12 12.52 6.16
N SER A 69 4.70 11.88 5.05
CA SER A 69 5.21 10.55 4.70
C SER A 69 6.73 10.50 4.46
N LEU A 70 7.33 11.58 3.95
CA LEU A 70 8.78 11.66 3.69
C LEU A 70 9.55 11.92 4.98
N ALA A 71 9.03 12.79 5.84
CA ALA A 71 9.57 12.97 7.18
C ALA A 71 9.50 11.66 8.00
N ILE A 72 8.39 10.91 7.89
CA ILE A 72 8.24 9.59 8.51
C ILE A 72 9.30 8.62 7.97
N ALA A 73 9.56 8.59 6.66
CA ALA A 73 10.59 7.73 6.08
C ALA A 73 11.99 8.03 6.64
N GLU A 74 12.38 9.30 6.70
CA GLU A 74 13.70 9.70 7.23
C GLU A 74 13.82 9.46 8.74
N GLU A 75 12.74 9.66 9.51
CA GLU A 75 12.75 9.38 10.94
C GLU A 75 12.78 7.88 11.25
N LEU A 76 12.07 7.06 10.47
CA LEU A 76 12.18 5.61 10.61
C LEU A 76 13.58 5.12 10.24
N ALA A 77 14.17 5.64 9.17
CA ALA A 77 15.55 5.31 8.79
C ALA A 77 16.57 5.73 9.86
N SER A 78 16.34 6.86 10.54
CA SER A 78 17.22 7.36 11.60
C SER A 78 17.07 6.56 12.89
N ARG A 79 15.84 6.15 13.23
CA ARG A 79 15.53 5.40 14.45
C ARG A 79 15.78 3.90 14.33
N HIS A 80 15.74 3.36 13.12
CA HIS A 80 15.95 1.94 12.78
C HIS A 80 16.94 1.83 11.61
N PRO A 81 18.21 2.23 11.78
CA PRO A 81 19.20 2.20 10.70
C PRO A 81 19.40 0.80 10.09
N GLU A 82 19.12 -0.26 10.85
CA GLU A 82 19.18 -1.65 10.43
C GLU A 82 17.97 -2.12 9.61
N ALA A 83 16.85 -1.39 9.63
CA ALA A 83 15.64 -1.77 8.91
C ALA A 83 15.79 -1.65 7.39
N GLY A 84 16.73 -0.81 6.91
CA GLY A 84 17.06 -0.71 5.49
C GLY A 84 16.08 0.12 4.66
N HIS A 85 15.41 1.13 5.25
CA HIS A 85 14.52 2.05 4.51
C HIS A 85 15.18 2.72 3.31
N TRP A 86 16.50 2.91 3.35
CA TRP A 86 17.29 3.42 2.25
C TRP A 86 18.44 2.47 1.90
N PRO A 87 18.87 2.45 0.62
CA PRO A 87 20.04 1.66 0.21
C PRO A 87 21.29 1.96 1.05
N SER A 88 22.10 0.93 1.30
CA SER A 88 23.39 1.07 2.01
C SER A 88 24.47 1.69 1.14
N ASP A 89 24.46 1.41 -0.18
CA ASP A 89 25.35 2.05 -1.15
C ASP A 89 25.07 3.58 -1.23
N PRO A 90 26.10 4.44 -1.09
CA PRO A 90 25.91 5.89 -1.10
C PRO A 90 25.28 6.46 -2.37
N ALA A 91 25.64 5.95 -3.55
CA ALA A 91 25.13 6.46 -4.81
C ALA A 91 23.66 6.05 -5.00
N ALA A 92 23.35 4.77 -4.79
CA ALA A 92 21.98 4.27 -4.82
C ALA A 92 21.08 4.97 -3.80
N ARG A 93 21.59 5.26 -2.60
CA ARG A 93 20.87 6.00 -1.56
C ARG A 93 20.55 7.44 -1.98
N ALA A 94 21.51 8.13 -2.58
CA ALA A 94 21.31 9.49 -3.07
C ALA A 94 20.20 9.50 -4.14
N ILE A 95 20.28 8.57 -5.11
CA ILE A 95 19.27 8.42 -6.17
C ILE A 95 17.90 8.09 -5.58
N ALA A 96 17.81 7.12 -4.66
CA ALA A 96 16.55 6.74 -4.02
C ALA A 96 15.88 7.93 -3.30
N ARG A 97 16.66 8.75 -2.59
CA ARG A 97 16.14 9.97 -1.95
C ARG A 97 15.67 11.02 -2.95
N SER A 98 16.43 11.24 -4.03
CA SER A 98 16.01 12.14 -5.11
C SER A 98 14.68 11.72 -5.72
N LEU A 99 14.53 10.42 -6.01
CA LEU A 99 13.29 9.86 -6.52
C LEU A 99 12.11 10.04 -5.56
N ALA A 100 12.30 9.72 -4.28
CA ALA A 100 11.27 9.88 -3.27
C ALA A 100 10.85 11.34 -3.12
N ALA A 101 11.81 12.27 -3.12
CA ALA A 101 11.56 13.71 -3.04
C ALA A 101 10.83 14.25 -4.28
N GLU A 102 11.24 13.85 -5.49
CA GLU A 102 10.56 14.25 -6.73
C GLU A 102 9.14 13.69 -6.78
N MET A 103 8.94 12.42 -6.42
CA MET A 103 7.61 11.85 -6.30
C MET A 103 6.80 12.55 -5.22
N HIS A 104 7.40 12.93 -4.09
CA HIS A 104 6.73 13.61 -3.00
C HIS A 104 6.09 14.93 -3.46
N SER A 105 6.86 15.76 -4.18
CA SER A 105 6.50 17.14 -4.56
C SER A 105 5.97 17.30 -5.99
N GLY A 106 6.02 16.28 -6.84
CA GLY A 106 5.67 16.35 -8.26
C GLY A 106 4.50 15.47 -8.72
N PHE A 107 4.32 15.42 -10.04
CA PHE A 107 3.32 14.62 -10.77
C PHE A 107 1.87 15.03 -10.51
N MET A 108 1.60 16.33 -10.56
CA MET A 108 0.29 16.89 -10.19
C MET A 108 -0.80 16.49 -11.19
N ALA A 109 -0.49 16.42 -12.49
CA ALA A 109 -1.49 16.04 -13.50
C ALA A 109 -1.93 14.60 -13.27
N LEU A 110 -0.98 13.67 -13.13
CA LEU A 110 -1.27 12.27 -12.80
C LEU A 110 -2.08 12.12 -11.50
N ARG A 111 -1.77 12.90 -10.45
CA ARG A 111 -2.45 12.81 -9.16
C ARG A 111 -3.89 13.32 -9.21
N SER A 112 -4.15 14.36 -9.98
CA SER A 112 -5.46 15.00 -10.12
C SER A 112 -6.37 14.22 -11.06
N ASP A 113 -5.86 13.85 -12.23
CA ASP A 113 -6.63 13.18 -13.29
C ASP A 113 -6.81 11.69 -12.99
N CYS A 114 -5.84 11.08 -12.30
CA CYS A 114 -5.89 9.67 -11.90
C CYS A 114 -5.77 9.54 -10.37
N PRO A 115 -6.77 9.95 -9.57
CA PRO A 115 -6.72 9.74 -8.13
C PRO A 115 -6.67 8.24 -7.81
N MET A 116 -5.95 7.86 -6.74
CA MET A 116 -5.84 6.45 -6.37
C MET A 116 -7.22 5.90 -5.97
N ASN A 117 -7.61 4.79 -6.59
CA ASN A 117 -8.78 4.01 -6.23
C ASN A 117 -8.42 2.52 -6.37
N LEU A 118 -8.37 1.79 -5.27
CA LEU A 118 -8.01 0.36 -5.26
C LEU A 118 -9.22 -0.58 -5.38
N ARG A 119 -10.45 -0.02 -5.39
CA ARG A 119 -11.70 -0.76 -5.57
C ARG A 119 -12.10 -0.88 -7.04
N THR A 120 -11.85 0.17 -7.81
CA THR A 120 -12.23 0.27 -9.23
C THR A 120 -10.99 0.38 -10.10
N ALA A 121 -10.97 -0.37 -11.20
CA ALA A 121 -10.03 -0.17 -12.31
C ALA A 121 -10.80 0.19 -13.57
N TYR A 122 -10.16 0.90 -14.48
CA TYR A 122 -10.71 1.40 -15.73
C TYR A 122 -9.92 0.84 -16.91
N SER A 123 -10.62 0.40 -17.96
CA SER A 123 -9.99 -0.19 -19.15
C SER A 123 -9.40 0.85 -20.10
N ASP A 124 -9.89 2.09 -20.03
CA ASP A 124 -9.40 3.22 -20.80
C ASP A 124 -9.74 4.53 -20.07
N ALA A 125 -8.71 5.27 -19.67
CA ALA A 125 -8.85 6.55 -18.98
C ALA A 125 -8.64 7.76 -19.91
N ALA A 126 -8.33 7.57 -21.20
CA ALA A 126 -8.01 8.62 -22.16
C ALA A 126 -7.13 9.74 -21.56
N PRO A 127 -5.89 9.43 -21.13
CA PRO A 127 -5.06 10.35 -20.35
C PRO A 127 -4.77 11.65 -21.12
N SER A 128 -4.78 12.77 -20.40
CA SER A 128 -4.41 14.08 -20.95
C SER A 128 -2.94 14.13 -21.36
N GLU A 129 -2.56 15.07 -22.23
CA GLU A 129 -1.16 15.29 -22.61
C GLU A 129 -0.27 15.58 -21.38
N ALA A 130 -0.83 16.24 -20.36
CA ALA A 130 -0.12 16.50 -19.11
C ALA A 130 0.14 15.22 -18.30
N VAL A 131 -0.84 14.29 -18.25
CA VAL A 131 -0.63 12.96 -17.66
C VAL A 131 0.41 12.18 -18.45
N LEU A 132 0.35 12.20 -19.79
CA LEU A 132 1.35 11.53 -20.62
C LEU A 132 2.77 12.09 -20.42
N ALA A 133 2.90 13.41 -20.20
CA ALA A 133 4.18 14.03 -19.86
C ALA A 133 4.69 13.59 -18.48
N ASP A 134 3.81 13.50 -17.48
CA ASP A 134 4.14 12.95 -16.15
C ASP A 134 4.59 11.48 -16.26
N LEU A 135 3.92 10.65 -17.08
CA LEU A 135 4.31 9.25 -17.32
C LEU A 135 5.69 9.15 -17.96
N LYS A 136 5.94 9.94 -19.01
CA LYS A 136 7.26 9.98 -19.65
C LYS A 136 8.36 10.33 -18.64
N ARG A 137 8.11 11.30 -17.76
CA ARG A 137 9.06 11.68 -16.70
C ARG A 137 9.29 10.55 -15.70
N LEU A 138 8.24 9.82 -15.30
CA LEU A 138 8.38 8.64 -14.45
C LEU A 138 9.28 7.57 -15.08
N GLU A 139 9.06 7.29 -16.36
CA GLU A 139 9.87 6.31 -17.09
C GLU A 139 11.34 6.72 -17.18
N GLU A 140 11.61 7.99 -17.46
CA GLU A 140 12.97 8.53 -17.48
C GLU A 140 13.69 8.35 -16.14
N ILE A 141 13.07 8.72 -15.02
CA ILE A 141 13.72 8.64 -13.71
C ILE A 141 13.85 7.20 -13.21
N TRP A 142 12.89 6.32 -13.52
CA TRP A 142 12.97 4.90 -13.18
C TRP A 142 14.02 4.17 -14.00
N ALA A 143 14.12 4.46 -15.30
CA ALA A 143 15.16 3.92 -16.16
C ALA A 143 16.55 4.37 -15.68
N PHE A 144 16.73 5.68 -15.44
CA PHE A 144 17.98 6.22 -14.91
C PHE A 144 18.40 5.54 -13.61
N ALA A 145 17.47 5.40 -12.65
CA ALA A 145 17.77 4.78 -11.37
C ALA A 145 18.26 3.34 -11.50
N ARG A 146 17.55 2.54 -12.31
CA ARG A 146 17.92 1.13 -12.54
C ARG A 146 19.22 1.00 -13.34
N ASP A 147 19.48 1.89 -14.30
CA ASP A 147 20.72 1.85 -15.09
C ASP A 147 21.93 2.26 -14.23
N ALA A 148 21.77 3.28 -13.38
CA ALA A 148 22.84 3.79 -12.52
C ALA A 148 23.15 2.88 -11.32
N THR A 149 22.16 2.15 -10.80
CA THR A 149 22.34 1.31 -9.59
C THR A 149 22.42 -0.19 -9.90
N GLN A 150 22.06 -0.61 -11.11
CA GLN A 150 22.09 -2.00 -11.59
C GLN A 150 21.52 -3.02 -10.57
N PRO A 151 20.28 -2.82 -10.08
CA PRO A 151 19.75 -3.61 -9.00
C PRO A 151 19.43 -5.04 -9.46
N LYS A 152 19.55 -5.99 -8.52
CA LYS A 152 19.01 -7.34 -8.68
C LYS A 152 17.54 -7.32 -8.28
N GLY A 153 16.67 -7.83 -9.14
CA GLY A 153 15.23 -7.83 -8.89
C GLY A 153 14.51 -6.59 -9.43
N PRO A 154 13.25 -6.38 -9.00
CA PRO A 154 12.36 -5.43 -9.66
C PRO A 154 12.48 -3.98 -9.14
N TRP A 155 13.09 -3.75 -7.97
CA TRP A 155 13.09 -2.44 -7.32
C TRP A 155 14.13 -1.48 -7.89
N LEU A 156 13.92 -0.18 -7.68
CA LEU A 156 14.62 0.85 -8.46
C LEU A 156 16.10 1.00 -8.10
N CYS A 157 16.45 0.87 -6.82
CA CYS A 157 17.78 1.20 -6.28
C CYS A 157 18.39 0.08 -5.43
N GLY A 158 18.00 -1.18 -5.66
CA GLY A 158 18.51 -2.36 -4.96
C GLY A 158 17.37 -3.25 -4.46
N GLU A 159 17.42 -3.60 -3.18
CA GLU A 159 16.25 -4.15 -2.47
C GLU A 159 15.14 -3.09 -2.33
N TYR A 160 13.95 -3.51 -1.90
CA TYR A 160 12.82 -2.60 -1.68
C TYR A 160 13.18 -1.47 -0.72
N SER A 161 12.93 -0.22 -1.11
CA SER A 161 13.27 0.98 -0.35
C SER A 161 12.06 1.90 -0.12
N ALA A 162 12.26 2.96 0.67
CA ALA A 162 11.27 4.02 0.83
C ALA A 162 10.94 4.71 -0.50
N ALA A 163 11.85 4.75 -1.49
CA ALA A 163 11.53 5.24 -2.82
C ALA A 163 10.43 4.40 -3.49
N ASP A 164 10.50 3.08 -3.36
CA ASP A 164 9.49 2.18 -3.91
C ASP A 164 8.14 2.36 -3.20
N ALA A 165 8.14 2.53 -1.88
CA ALA A 165 6.92 2.85 -1.14
C ALA A 165 6.24 4.14 -1.64
N PHE A 166 7.02 5.11 -2.13
CA PHE A 166 6.49 6.38 -2.66
C PHE A 166 5.85 6.25 -4.04
N PHE A 167 6.34 5.30 -4.83
CA PHE A 167 5.80 4.96 -6.15
C PHE A 167 4.73 3.86 -6.12
N ALA A 168 4.50 3.14 -5.02
CA ALA A 168 3.40 2.18 -4.93
C ALA A 168 2.02 2.78 -5.30
N PRO A 169 1.65 4.00 -4.87
CA PRO A 169 0.43 4.65 -5.35
C PRO A 169 0.48 5.08 -6.82
N VAL A 170 1.66 5.25 -7.42
CA VAL A 170 1.81 5.53 -8.86
C VAL A 170 1.59 4.25 -9.67
N ALA A 171 2.18 3.14 -9.23
CA ALA A 171 1.92 1.83 -9.81
C ALA A 171 0.42 1.50 -9.79
N ALA A 172 -0.25 1.74 -8.67
CA ALA A 172 -1.69 1.60 -8.55
C ALA A 172 -2.49 2.47 -9.55
N ARG A 173 -2.02 3.68 -9.86
CA ARG A 173 -2.65 4.56 -10.85
C ARG A 173 -2.43 4.05 -12.26
N ILE A 174 -1.19 3.70 -12.62
CA ILE A 174 -0.86 3.20 -13.95
C ILE A 174 -1.71 1.96 -14.26
N ALA A 175 -1.76 1.00 -13.35
CA ALA A 175 -2.60 -0.18 -13.51
C ALA A 175 -4.10 0.10 -13.41
N GLY A 176 -4.53 0.87 -12.43
CA GLY A 176 -5.95 1.14 -12.20
C GLY A 176 -6.61 1.98 -13.30
N TYR A 177 -5.84 2.71 -14.09
CA TYR A 177 -6.34 3.54 -15.19
C TYR A 177 -5.89 3.03 -16.57
N SER A 178 -5.25 1.85 -16.64
CA SER A 178 -4.68 1.30 -17.88
C SER A 178 -3.80 2.30 -18.64
N LEU A 179 -2.97 3.04 -17.90
CA LEU A 179 -2.14 4.10 -18.49
C LEU A 179 -1.01 3.51 -19.35
N PRO A 180 -0.71 4.14 -20.50
CA PRO A 180 0.33 3.63 -21.39
C PRO A 180 1.72 3.91 -20.81
N VAL A 181 2.49 2.85 -20.60
CA VAL A 181 3.91 2.89 -20.21
C VAL A 181 4.67 1.80 -20.95
N SER A 182 5.99 1.91 -21.06
CA SER A 182 6.86 0.88 -21.63
C SER A 182 6.83 -0.41 -20.83
N ASP A 183 7.23 -1.52 -21.46
CA ASP A 183 7.37 -2.84 -20.82
C ASP A 183 8.25 -2.79 -19.56
N ARG A 184 9.29 -1.96 -19.58
CA ARG A 184 10.21 -1.81 -18.44
C ARG A 184 9.52 -1.18 -17.23
N ALA A 185 8.70 -0.15 -17.46
CA ALA A 185 7.90 0.48 -16.42
C ALA A 185 6.73 -0.43 -15.99
N CYS A 186 6.10 -1.12 -16.93
CA CYS A 186 5.06 -2.10 -16.67
C CYS A 186 5.53 -3.20 -15.71
N ALA A 187 6.72 -3.77 -15.92
CA ALA A 187 7.31 -4.76 -15.02
C ALA A 187 7.51 -4.24 -13.58
N TYR A 188 7.83 -2.96 -13.42
CA TYR A 188 7.93 -2.33 -12.09
C TYR A 188 6.55 -2.14 -11.45
N VAL A 189 5.53 -1.79 -12.24
CA VAL A 189 4.13 -1.71 -11.79
C VAL A 189 3.63 -3.08 -11.34
N GLU A 190 3.83 -4.13 -12.15
CA GLU A 190 3.45 -5.50 -11.81
C GLU A 190 4.10 -5.99 -10.53
N ALA A 191 5.39 -5.66 -10.31
CA ALA A 191 6.08 -6.00 -9.07
C ALA A 191 5.42 -5.37 -7.84
N HIS A 192 4.96 -4.11 -7.92
CA HIS A 192 4.19 -3.47 -6.85
C HIS A 192 2.85 -4.15 -6.61
N LEU A 193 2.12 -4.52 -7.66
CA LEU A 193 0.82 -5.19 -7.53
C LEU A 193 0.93 -6.62 -6.99
N ALA A 194 2.05 -7.28 -7.25
CA ALA A 194 2.36 -8.60 -6.71
C ALA A 194 2.89 -8.56 -5.27
N ASP A 195 3.36 -7.39 -4.80
CA ASP A 195 3.95 -7.24 -3.47
C ASP A 195 2.96 -7.60 -2.35
N PRO A 196 3.32 -8.52 -1.43
CA PRO A 196 2.43 -8.94 -0.35
C PRO A 196 1.93 -7.80 0.54
N SER A 197 2.75 -6.77 0.81
CA SER A 197 2.31 -5.64 1.63
C SER A 197 1.33 -4.75 0.88
N PHE A 198 1.57 -4.46 -0.40
CA PHE A 198 0.59 -3.74 -1.22
C PHE A 198 -0.74 -4.51 -1.31
N ARG A 199 -0.69 -5.83 -1.52
CA ARG A 199 -1.88 -6.69 -1.56
C ARG A 199 -2.63 -6.69 -0.23
N ARG A 200 -1.93 -6.76 0.91
CA ARG A 200 -2.54 -6.62 2.25
C ARG A 200 -3.25 -5.29 2.41
N TRP A 201 -2.61 -4.20 1.99
CA TRP A 201 -3.21 -2.86 2.03
C TRP A 201 -4.50 -2.81 1.19
N ARG A 202 -4.47 -3.32 -0.05
CA ARG A 202 -5.65 -3.39 -0.91
C ARG A 202 -6.75 -4.27 -0.30
N ALA A 203 -6.42 -5.45 0.22
CA ALA A 203 -7.39 -6.34 0.86
C ALA A 203 -8.09 -5.67 2.05
N LEU A 204 -7.33 -4.93 2.88
CA LEU A 204 -7.90 -4.07 3.92
C LEU A 204 -8.77 -2.97 3.33
N GLY A 205 -8.36 -2.35 2.22
CA GLY A 205 -9.14 -1.35 1.51
C GLY A 205 -10.45 -1.85 0.92
N LEU A 206 -10.57 -3.14 0.58
CA LEU A 206 -11.84 -3.72 0.12
C LEU A 206 -12.83 -3.94 1.28
N VAL A 207 -12.32 -4.16 2.49
CA VAL A 207 -13.08 -4.58 3.69
C VAL A 207 -13.38 -3.42 4.62
N LEU A 208 -12.41 -2.52 4.80
CA LEU A 208 -12.46 -1.37 5.69
C LEU A 208 -12.77 -0.10 4.88
N GLY A 209 -13.50 0.81 5.50
CA GLY A 209 -13.99 2.01 4.82
C GLY A 209 -15.21 1.73 3.94
N GLY A 210 -15.72 2.79 3.31
CA GLY A 210 -16.87 2.74 2.40
C GLY A 210 -16.49 3.11 0.97
N HIS A 211 -17.39 2.85 0.04
CA HIS A 211 -17.26 3.43 -1.30
C HIS A 211 -17.43 4.95 -1.23
N LEU A 212 -16.49 5.69 -1.81
CA LEU A 212 -16.48 7.16 -1.83
C LEU A 212 -16.69 7.62 -3.27
N SER A 213 -17.94 7.83 -3.67
CA SER A 213 -18.31 8.12 -5.07
C SER A 213 -17.61 9.34 -5.68
N ARG A 214 -17.12 10.27 -4.85
CA ARG A 214 -16.29 11.41 -5.30
C ARG A 214 -14.96 11.02 -5.96
N TYR A 215 -14.54 9.77 -5.84
CA TYR A 215 -13.35 9.20 -6.48
C TYR A 215 -13.67 8.38 -7.74
N ASP A 216 -14.96 8.22 -8.07
CA ASP A 216 -15.36 7.54 -9.29
C ASP A 216 -15.06 8.43 -10.49
N GLN A 217 -14.54 7.81 -11.54
CA GLN A 217 -14.26 8.46 -12.81
C GLN A 217 -15.23 7.92 -13.87
N PRO A 218 -15.66 8.75 -14.83
CA PRO A 218 -16.68 8.38 -15.81
C PRO A 218 -16.11 7.52 -16.95
N HIS A 219 -15.28 6.53 -16.63
CA HIS A 219 -14.61 5.65 -17.59
C HIS A 219 -15.15 4.22 -17.53
N PRO A 220 -15.06 3.45 -18.62
CA PRO A 220 -15.41 2.03 -18.62
C PRO A 220 -14.56 1.25 -17.60
N THR A 221 -15.21 0.43 -16.79
CA THR A 221 -14.54 -0.32 -15.71
C THR A 221 -14.04 -1.68 -16.18
N MET A 222 -13.02 -2.20 -15.49
CA MET A 222 -12.49 -3.55 -15.67
C MET A 222 -12.19 -4.19 -14.31
N ALA A 223 -11.87 -5.49 -14.33
CA ALA A 223 -11.32 -6.16 -13.17
C ALA A 223 -9.95 -5.56 -12.79
N TRP A 224 -9.63 -5.52 -11.50
CA TRP A 224 -8.33 -5.05 -11.02
C TRP A 224 -7.19 -5.91 -11.62
N PRO A 225 -6.19 -5.30 -12.30
CA PRO A 225 -5.17 -6.04 -13.05
C PRO A 225 -4.04 -6.52 -12.12
N ALA A 226 -4.33 -7.46 -11.23
CA ALA A 226 -3.32 -8.07 -10.36
C ALA A 226 -3.23 -9.59 -10.52
N VAL A 227 -2.20 -10.14 -9.88
CA VAL A 227 -2.00 -11.59 -9.74
C VAL A 227 -3.27 -12.26 -9.23
N ALA A 228 -3.62 -13.39 -9.83
CA ALA A 228 -4.77 -14.18 -9.42
C ALA A 228 -4.71 -14.51 -7.92
N THR A 229 -5.82 -14.28 -7.22
CA THR A 229 -5.95 -14.62 -5.80
C THR A 229 -6.41 -16.06 -5.63
N LEU A 230 -6.11 -16.64 -4.47
CA LEU A 230 -6.68 -17.94 -4.12
C LEU A 230 -8.21 -17.81 -4.00
N PRO A 231 -8.99 -18.77 -4.51
CA PRO A 231 -10.44 -18.74 -4.37
C PRO A 231 -10.80 -18.79 -2.89
N ALA A 232 -11.53 -17.80 -2.43
CA ALA A 232 -11.90 -17.67 -1.02
C ALA A 232 -13.34 -17.17 -0.85
N ARG A 233 -14.03 -17.63 0.19
CA ARG A 233 -15.39 -17.20 0.55
C ARG A 233 -15.63 -17.28 2.05
N ALA A 234 -16.50 -16.41 2.56
CA ALA A 234 -17.00 -16.53 3.93
C ALA A 234 -17.92 -17.76 4.04
N VAL A 235 -17.77 -18.55 5.11
CA VAL A 235 -18.64 -19.69 5.41
C VAL A 235 -19.23 -19.56 6.82
N LYS A 236 -20.41 -20.17 7.04
CA LYS A 236 -21.14 -20.01 8.31
C LYS A 236 -20.56 -20.86 9.44
N ASN A 237 -20.09 -22.06 9.14
CA ASN A 237 -19.72 -23.07 10.13
C ASN A 237 -18.36 -23.71 9.79
N GLY A 238 -17.72 -24.26 10.82
CA GLY A 238 -16.53 -25.11 10.70
C GLY A 238 -16.83 -26.57 10.32
N PRO A 239 -15.92 -27.51 10.63
CA PRO A 239 -14.71 -27.32 11.42
C PRO A 239 -13.63 -26.54 10.67
N SER A 240 -12.86 -25.70 11.38
CA SER A 240 -11.66 -25.09 10.83
C SER A 240 -10.42 -25.94 11.13
N VAL A 241 -9.40 -25.84 10.28
CA VAL A 241 -8.11 -26.52 10.49
C VAL A 241 -7.32 -25.98 11.69
N ASN A 242 -7.58 -24.74 12.09
CA ASN A 242 -6.92 -24.09 13.23
C ASN A 242 -7.89 -23.89 14.41
N ALA A 243 -7.35 -23.96 15.64
CA ALA A 243 -8.11 -23.82 16.88
C ALA A 243 -8.24 -22.37 17.39
N ALA A 244 -7.35 -21.47 16.95
CA ALA A 244 -7.35 -20.05 17.32
C ALA A 244 -7.02 -19.19 16.10
N CYS A 245 -7.44 -17.92 16.10
CA CYS A 245 -7.21 -17.00 15.00
C CYS A 245 -5.70 -16.77 14.77
N ILE A 246 -5.22 -17.06 13.56
CA ILE A 246 -3.80 -16.92 13.16
C ILE A 246 -3.25 -15.49 13.29
N PHE A 247 -4.10 -14.45 13.32
CA PHE A 247 -3.66 -13.06 13.43
C PHE A 247 -3.57 -12.54 14.86
N SER A 248 -4.33 -13.12 15.80
CA SER A 248 -4.47 -12.55 17.15
C SER A 248 -4.40 -13.56 18.30
N GLY A 249 -4.40 -14.86 18.00
CA GLY A 249 -4.48 -15.93 18.99
C GLY A 249 -5.84 -16.04 19.72
N LYS A 250 -6.81 -15.18 19.40
CA LYS A 250 -8.14 -15.19 20.04
C LYS A 250 -8.99 -16.38 19.55
N PRO A 251 -10.01 -16.80 20.33
CA PRO A 251 -10.93 -17.88 19.95
C PRO A 251 -11.58 -17.67 18.57
N VAL A 252 -11.80 -18.77 17.86
CA VAL A 252 -12.47 -18.78 16.56
C VAL A 252 -13.96 -18.50 16.74
N THR A 253 -14.47 -17.54 15.97
CA THR A 253 -15.89 -17.16 15.95
C THR A 253 -16.42 -16.96 14.53
N HIS A 254 -15.54 -16.89 13.54
CA HIS A 254 -15.84 -16.63 12.13
C HIS A 254 -15.03 -17.60 11.25
N PHE A 255 -15.55 -17.94 10.06
CA PHE A 255 -14.92 -18.93 9.20
C PHE A 255 -14.80 -18.41 7.76
N ALA A 256 -13.70 -18.75 7.11
CA ALA A 256 -13.51 -18.58 5.66
C ALA A 256 -13.09 -19.92 5.06
N GLU A 257 -13.57 -20.24 3.87
CA GLU A 257 -13.03 -21.33 3.05
C GLU A 257 -12.06 -20.72 2.05
N VAL A 258 -10.81 -21.18 2.04
CA VAL A 258 -9.76 -20.76 1.12
C VAL A 258 -9.23 -22.00 0.42
N ASN A 259 -9.34 -22.05 -0.91
CA ASN A 259 -8.91 -23.19 -1.72
C ASN A 259 -9.48 -24.54 -1.22
N GLY A 260 -10.76 -24.54 -0.81
CA GLY A 260 -11.45 -25.71 -0.26
C GLY A 260 -11.15 -26.04 1.21
N ILE A 261 -10.27 -25.28 1.88
CA ILE A 261 -9.91 -25.50 3.29
C ILE A 261 -10.56 -24.43 4.17
N VAL A 262 -11.27 -24.87 5.21
CA VAL A 262 -11.92 -23.96 6.16
C VAL A 262 -10.93 -23.52 7.24
N ILE A 263 -10.76 -22.21 7.38
CA ILE A 263 -9.96 -21.56 8.42
C ILE A 263 -10.85 -20.79 9.40
N GLY A 264 -10.42 -20.74 10.66
CA GLY A 264 -11.13 -20.10 11.78
C GLY A 264 -10.49 -18.78 12.19
N LEU A 265 -11.30 -17.74 12.38
CA LEU A 265 -10.86 -16.37 12.63
C LEU A 265 -11.71 -15.71 13.73
N CYS A 266 -11.15 -14.70 14.40
CA CYS A 266 -11.75 -14.19 15.65
C CYS A 266 -12.78 -13.06 15.46
N ASN A 267 -12.92 -12.51 14.26
CA ASN A 267 -13.87 -11.44 13.94
C ASN A 267 -14.10 -11.33 12.42
N PRO A 268 -15.14 -10.59 11.98
CA PRO A 268 -15.43 -10.40 10.56
C PRO A 268 -14.28 -9.79 9.77
N THR A 269 -13.60 -8.76 10.31
CA THR A 269 -12.49 -8.11 9.61
C THR A 269 -11.33 -9.07 9.29
N CYS A 270 -10.99 -9.96 10.24
CA CYS A 270 -9.98 -10.99 10.01
C CYS A 270 -10.42 -11.94 8.90
N ARG A 271 -11.71 -12.34 8.89
CA ARG A 271 -12.29 -13.19 7.85
C ARG A 271 -12.28 -12.51 6.49
N ASP A 272 -12.82 -11.31 6.42
CA ASP A 272 -13.10 -10.64 5.16
C ASP A 272 -11.82 -10.18 4.46
N LYS A 273 -10.77 -9.80 5.20
CA LYS A 273 -9.46 -9.49 4.59
C LYS A 273 -8.78 -10.72 4.00
N VAL A 274 -9.04 -11.91 4.53
CA VAL A 274 -8.55 -13.18 3.97
C VAL A 274 -9.38 -13.58 2.76
N VAL A 275 -10.70 -13.38 2.80
CA VAL A 275 -11.56 -13.59 1.64
C VAL A 275 -11.20 -12.65 0.49
N ALA A 276 -10.81 -11.41 0.79
CA ALA A 276 -10.40 -10.43 -0.21
C ALA A 276 -9.09 -10.83 -0.91
N ASP A 277 -8.09 -11.29 -0.17
CA ASP A 277 -6.85 -11.84 -0.74
C ASP A 277 -6.11 -12.71 0.29
N ALA A 278 -6.30 -14.03 0.23
CA ALA A 278 -5.68 -14.95 1.17
C ALA A 278 -4.16 -15.04 1.02
N ALA A 279 -3.68 -15.01 -0.23
CA ALA A 279 -2.26 -15.15 -0.56
C ALA A 279 -1.43 -13.91 -0.20
N ALA A 280 -2.07 -12.80 0.20
CA ALA A 280 -1.39 -11.64 0.75
C ALA A 280 -0.87 -11.87 2.18
N TRP A 281 -1.33 -12.90 2.89
CA TRP A 281 -1.05 -13.12 4.31
C TRP A 281 -0.15 -14.35 4.51
N PRO A 282 1.14 -14.18 4.87
CA PRO A 282 2.05 -15.31 5.10
C PRO A 282 1.49 -16.36 6.07
N ALA A 283 0.91 -15.91 7.20
CA ALA A 283 0.29 -16.83 8.18
C ALA A 283 -0.88 -17.66 7.62
N VAL A 284 -1.56 -17.19 6.56
CA VAL A 284 -2.59 -17.99 5.86
C VAL A 284 -1.90 -19.00 4.94
N CYS A 285 -0.92 -18.56 4.15
CA CYS A 285 -0.13 -19.43 3.28
C CYS A 285 0.53 -20.57 4.06
N ASP A 286 1.18 -20.26 5.19
CA ASP A 286 1.80 -21.22 6.11
C ASP A 286 0.77 -22.22 6.66
N LEU A 287 -0.41 -21.74 7.07
CA LEU A 287 -1.49 -22.61 7.58
C LEU A 287 -2.00 -23.57 6.51
N LEU A 288 -2.01 -23.14 5.24
CA LEU A 288 -2.50 -23.92 4.11
C LEU A 288 -1.41 -24.77 3.43
N GLY A 289 -0.14 -24.60 3.81
CA GLY A 289 1.00 -25.26 3.15
C GLY A 289 1.23 -24.81 1.72
N ILE A 290 0.93 -23.54 1.40
CA ILE A 290 1.08 -22.94 0.07
C ILE A 290 2.32 -22.04 0.11
N ASN A 291 3.38 -22.40 -0.62
CA ASN A 291 4.59 -21.57 -0.78
C ASN A 291 4.56 -20.81 -2.11
#